data_AF-A0A7X9IAD9-F1
#
_entry.id   AF-A0A7X9IAD9-F1
#
_cell.length_a   1.000
_cell.length_b   1.000
_cell.length_c   1.000
_cell.angle_alpha   90.00
_cell.angle_beta   90.00
_cell.angle_gamma   90.00
#
_symmetry.space_group_name_H-M   'P 1'
#
loop_
_entity.id
_entity.type
_entity.pdbx_description
1 polymer ?
#
loop_
_entity_poly.entity_id
_entity_poly.type
_entity_poly.pdbx_seq_one_letter_code
_entity_poly.pdbx_strand_id
1 'polypeptide(L)'
;MNKIISSLRQELSLRADPVFKKSQERFFREEVTLYGLKNSEVHKLAAEFFKALPEKEKQAVFELCEILWKSGYAEEGFIACDWSYRVRKQYTPGDFA
;
A
#
# COMPACT_ATOMS: atom_id res chain seq x y z
N MET A 1 0.72 13.00 -11.54
CA MET A 1 0.54 12.49 -10.16
C MET A 1 -0.80 11.76 -10.10
N ASN A 2 -0.82 10.47 -9.73
CA ASN A 2 -2.07 9.70 -9.70
C ASN A 2 -2.94 10.19 -8.54
N LYS A 3 -4.17 10.67 -8.82
CA LYS A 3 -5.05 11.28 -7.82
C LYS A 3 -5.37 10.31 -6.68
N ILE A 4 -5.56 9.03 -6.97
CA ILE A 4 -5.85 8.01 -5.97
C ILE A 4 -4.66 7.79 -5.04
N ILE A 5 -3.45 7.68 -5.58
CA ILE A 5 -2.23 7.56 -4.75
C ILE A 5 -2.05 8.80 -3.87
N SER A 6 -2.33 9.98 -4.41
CA SER A 6 -2.20 11.23 -3.64
C SER A 6 -3.18 11.27 -2.47
N SER A 7 -4.44 10.92 -2.70
CA SER A 7 -5.46 10.83 -1.64
C SER A 7 -5.14 9.74 -0.62
N LEU A 8 -4.62 8.59 -1.06
CA LEU A 8 -4.20 7.51 -0.17
C LEU A 8 -3.07 7.96 0.77
N ARG A 9 -2.04 8.62 0.23
CA ARG A 9 -0.92 9.16 1.02
C ARG A 9 -1.36 10.23 2.01
N GLN A 10 -2.31 11.07 1.62
CA GLN A 10 -2.91 12.04 2.53
C GLN A 10 -3.62 11.32 3.69
N GLU A 11 -4.39 10.27 3.40
CA GLU A 11 -5.11 9.53 4.43
C GLU A 11 -4.17 8.77 5.38
N LEU A 12 -3.11 8.16 4.83
CA LEU A 12 -2.02 7.55 5.62
C LEU A 12 -1.37 8.57 6.55
N SER A 13 -1.05 9.76 6.02
CA SER A 13 -0.42 10.83 6.81
C SER A 13 -1.35 11.37 7.89
N LEU A 14 -2.65 11.49 7.60
CA LEU A 14 -3.65 11.99 8.55
C LEU A 14 -3.88 11.03 9.73
N ARG A 15 -3.83 9.72 9.46
CA ARG A 15 -4.04 8.66 10.47
C ARG A 15 -2.75 8.20 11.15
N ALA A 16 -1.61 8.78 10.80
CA ALA A 16 -0.32 8.47 11.39
C ALA A 16 -0.32 8.72 12.90
N ASP A 17 0.08 7.72 13.69
CA ASP A 17 0.33 7.85 15.12
C ASP A 17 1.85 7.89 15.36
N PRO A 18 2.42 9.05 15.76
CA PRO A 18 3.85 9.19 16.02
C PRO A 18 4.37 8.32 17.16
N VAL A 19 3.53 7.99 18.14
CA VAL A 19 3.91 7.10 19.25
C VAL A 19 3.98 5.67 18.75
N PHE A 20 2.99 5.25 17.97
CA PHE A 20 3.00 3.92 17.36
C PHE A 20 4.13 3.76 16.34
N LYS A 21 4.41 4.79 15.52
CA LYS A 21 5.56 4.84 14.62
C LYS A 21 6.87 4.57 15.35
N LYS A 22 7.14 5.28 16.44
CA LYS A 22 8.36 5.06 17.25
C LYS A 22 8.45 3.65 17.84
N SER A 23 7.30 3.07 18.22
CA SER A 23 7.25 1.68 18.69
C SER A 23 7.63 0.70 17.58
N GLN A 24 7.12 0.91 16.37
CA GLN A 24 7.47 0.10 15.20
C GLN A 24 8.94 0.26 14.81
N GLU A 25 9.46 1.49 14.73
CA GLU A 25 10.88 1.77 14.44
C GLU A 25 11.82 1.06 15.42
N ARG A 26 11.43 0.91 16.70
CA ARG A 26 12.19 0.13 17.70
C ARG A 26 12.08 -1.38 17.52
N PHE A 27 10.96 -1.85 16.96
CA PHE A 27 10.74 -3.27 16.70
C PHE A 27 11.58 -3.76 15.51
N PHE A 28 11.61 -2.98 14.43
CA PHE A 28 12.48 -3.28 13.30
C PHE A 28 13.95 -3.07 13.68
N ARG A 29 14.81 -4.01 13.26
CA ARG A 29 16.26 -3.95 13.49
C ARG A 29 17.01 -3.20 12.38
N GLU A 30 16.28 -2.79 11.35
CA GLU A 30 16.75 -2.10 10.17
C GLU A 30 16.05 -0.75 10.07
N GLU A 31 16.64 0.18 9.33
CA GLU A 31 15.99 1.45 9.05
C GLU A 31 14.76 1.21 8.17
N VAL A 32 13.59 1.63 8.65
CA VAL A 32 12.32 1.48 7.96
C VAL A 32 11.60 2.82 7.92
N THR A 33 11.07 3.16 6.74
CA THR A 33 10.24 4.36 6.60
C THR A 33 8.79 3.97 6.83
N LEU A 34 8.17 4.59 7.83
CA LEU A 34 6.81 4.29 8.27
C LEU A 34 5.96 5.55 8.39
N TYR A 35 4.66 5.41 8.17
CA TYR A 35 3.66 6.39 8.59
C TYR A 35 3.33 6.24 10.08
N GLY A 36 3.21 5.02 10.58
CA GLY A 36 2.82 4.73 11.96
C GLY A 36 1.37 4.27 12.09
N LEU A 37 0.89 3.42 11.18
CA LEU A 37 -0.46 2.84 11.25
C LEU A 37 -0.39 1.36 11.65
N LYS A 38 -1.42 0.86 12.33
CA LYS A 38 -1.58 -0.58 12.57
C LYS A 38 -1.93 -1.28 11.26
N ASN A 39 -1.43 -2.50 11.07
CA ASN A 39 -1.76 -3.30 9.87
C ASN A 39 -3.26 -3.44 9.62
N SER A 40 -4.08 -3.55 10.68
CA SER A 40 -5.54 -3.62 10.54
C SER A 40 -6.15 -2.35 9.92
N GLU A 41 -5.57 -1.18 10.15
CA GLU A 41 -5.98 0.08 9.53
C GLU A 41 -5.47 0.21 8.10
N VAL A 42 -4.22 -0.21 7.87
CA VAL A 42 -3.62 -0.28 6.52
C VAL A 42 -4.46 -1.17 5.59
N HIS A 43 -4.85 -2.37 6.03
CA HIS A 43 -5.70 -3.26 5.23
C HIS A 43 -7.11 -2.71 5.00
N LYS A 44 -7.69 -1.98 5.97
CA LYS A 44 -8.98 -1.30 5.78
C LYS A 44 -8.87 -0.24 4.68
N LEU A 45 -7.85 0.62 4.77
CA LEU A 45 -7.57 1.63 3.76
C LEU A 45 -7.30 1.00 2.39
N ALA A 46 -6.50 -0.06 2.33
CA ALA A 46 -6.23 -0.79 1.10
C ALA A 46 -7.54 -1.26 0.44
N ALA A 47 -8.44 -1.87 1.22
CA ALA A 47 -9.72 -2.34 0.72
C ALA A 47 -10.65 -1.19 0.25
N GLU A 48 -10.71 -0.08 0.99
CA GLU A 48 -11.52 1.10 0.65
C GLU A 48 -11.05 1.74 -0.65
N PHE A 49 -9.75 2.01 -0.77
CA PHE A 49 -9.18 2.62 -1.97
C PHE A 49 -9.20 1.67 -3.16
N PHE A 50 -9.03 0.36 -2.95
CA PHE A 50 -9.16 -0.62 -4.04
C PHE A 50 -10.57 -0.61 -4.65
N LYS A 51 -11.61 -0.51 -3.81
CA LYS A 51 -13.00 -0.40 -4.29
C LYS A 51 -13.20 0.84 -5.16
N ALA A 52 -12.58 1.95 -4.78
CA ALA A 52 -12.63 3.23 -5.48
C ALA A 52 -11.77 3.29 -6.76
N LEU A 53 -10.95 2.28 -7.06
CA LEU A 53 -10.18 2.24 -8.31
C LEU A 53 -11.12 2.24 -9.53
N PRO A 54 -10.88 3.12 -10.53
CA PRO A 54 -11.72 3.20 -11.73
C PRO A 54 -11.60 1.94 -12.59
N GLU A 55 -10.40 1.37 -12.66
CA GLU A 55 -10.09 0.17 -13.41
C GLU A 55 -9.47 -0.86 -12.46
N LYS A 56 -9.90 -2.11 -12.59
CA LYS A 56 -9.43 -3.24 -11.77
C LYS A 56 -8.74 -4.30 -12.63
N GLU A 57 -8.35 -3.94 -13.85
CA GLU A 57 -7.47 -4.74 -14.70
C GLU A 57 -6.08 -4.86 -14.06
N LYS A 58 -5.48 -6.05 -14.16
CA LYS A 58 -4.20 -6.40 -13.53
C LYS A 58 -3.12 -5.37 -13.83
N GLN A 59 -3.01 -4.98 -15.10
CA GLN A 59 -1.96 -4.07 -15.55
C GLN A 59 -2.10 -2.67 -14.91
N ALA A 60 -3.31 -2.13 -14.89
CA ALA A 60 -3.60 -0.84 -14.26
C ALA A 60 -3.33 -0.89 -12.75
N VAL A 61 -3.67 -1.99 -12.08
CA VAL A 61 -3.38 -2.17 -10.65
C VAL A 61 -1.87 -2.30 -10.41
N PHE A 62 -1.15 -3.03 -11.26
CA PHE A 62 0.31 -3.19 -11.14
C PHE A 62 1.05 -1.87 -11.28
N GLU A 63 0.63 -0.98 -12.19
CA GLU A 63 1.19 0.37 -12.31
C GLU A 63 1.05 1.18 -11.00
N LEU A 64 -0.05 1.01 -10.28
CA LEU A 64 -0.24 1.63 -8.97
C LEU A 64 0.66 1.00 -7.90
N CYS A 65 0.73 -0.33 -7.88
CA CYS A 65 1.60 -1.08 -6.96
C CYS A 65 3.07 -0.66 -7.13
N GLU A 66 3.54 -0.48 -8.37
CA GLU A 66 4.89 0.01 -8.68
C GLU A 66 5.17 1.40 -8.07
N ILE A 67 4.19 2.31 -8.13
CA ILE A 67 4.33 3.65 -7.53
C ILE A 67 4.44 3.54 -6.00
N LEU A 68 3.65 2.65 -5.40
CA LEU A 68 3.63 2.44 -3.95
C LEU A 68 4.91 1.77 -3.44
N TRP A 69 5.41 0.72 -4.11
CA TRP A 69 6.66 0.05 -3.73
C TRP A 69 7.87 0.97 -3.84
N LYS A 70 7.92 1.84 -4.87
CA LYS A 70 9.00 2.82 -5.04
C LYS A 70 9.03 3.93 -3.99
N SER A 71 8.00 4.04 -3.15
CA SER A 71 7.94 5.06 -2.08
C SER A 71 8.93 4.81 -0.94
N GLY A 72 9.32 3.55 -0.71
CA GLY A 72 10.11 3.15 0.45
C GLY A 72 9.32 3.07 1.77
N TYR A 73 8.02 3.45 1.79
CA TYR A 73 7.17 3.32 2.97
C TYR A 73 6.63 1.90 3.09
N ALA A 74 6.80 1.28 4.26
CA ALA A 74 6.36 -0.09 4.45
C ALA A 74 4.83 -0.23 4.30
N GLU A 75 4.05 0.72 4.83
CA GLU A 75 2.58 0.66 4.72
C GLU A 75 2.10 0.81 3.27
N GLU A 76 2.76 1.62 2.44
CA GLU A 76 2.47 1.67 0.99
C GLU A 76 2.76 0.32 0.33
N GLY A 77 3.89 -0.31 0.68
CA GLY A 77 4.23 -1.65 0.20
C GLY A 77 3.20 -2.71 0.60
N PHE A 78 2.68 -2.65 1.83
CA PHE A 78 1.62 -3.55 2.29
C PHE A 78 0.33 -3.36 1.49
N ILE A 79 -0.04 -2.12 1.17
CA ILE A 79 -1.20 -1.81 0.33
C ILE A 79 -0.98 -2.34 -1.09
N ALA A 80 0.21 -2.17 -1.66
CA ALA A 80 0.54 -2.70 -2.97
C ALA A 80 0.41 -4.24 -3.02
N CYS A 81 0.88 -4.95 -1.98
CA CYS A 81 0.71 -6.40 -1.85
C CYS A 81 -0.76 -6.82 -1.71
N ASP A 82 -1.56 -6.07 -0.96
CA ASP A 82 -3.00 -6.32 -0.82
C ASP A 82 -3.73 -6.14 -2.17
N TRP A 83 -3.42 -5.07 -2.91
CA TRP A 83 -4.02 -4.76 -4.21
C TRP A 83 -3.64 -5.77 -5.29
N SER A 84 -2.36 -6.13 -5.40
CA SER A 84 -1.91 -7.16 -6.33
C SER A 84 -2.62 -8.49 -6.04
N TYR A 85 -2.70 -8.90 -4.77
CA TYR A 85 -3.42 -10.12 -4.39
C TYR A 85 -4.93 -10.09 -4.75
N ARG A 86 -5.59 -8.92 -4.74
CA ARG A 86 -7.00 -8.81 -5.14
C ARG A 86 -7.23 -9.09 -6.62
N VAL A 87 -6.26 -8.76 -7.49
CA VAL A 87 -6.33 -9.04 -8.92
C VAL A 87 -5.75 -10.40 -9.31
N ARG A 88 -5.33 -11.24 -8.35
CA ARG A 88 -4.71 -12.56 -8.59
C ARG A 88 -5.46 -13.49 -9.55
N LYS A 89 -6.78 -13.34 -9.70
CA LYS A 89 -7.58 -14.14 -10.65
C LYS A 89 -7.28 -13.83 -12.11
N GLN A 90 -6.62 -12.70 -12.39
CA GLN A 90 -6.21 -12.26 -13.73
C GLN A 90 -4.75 -12.60 -14.03
N TYR A 91 -4.06 -13.25 -13.09
CA TYR A 91 -2.68 -13.64 -13.28
C TYR A 91 -2.59 -14.75 -14.33
N THR A 92 -1.48 -14.73 -15.05
CA THR A 92 -1.09 -15.67 -16.08
C THR A 92 0.25 -16.29 -15.68
N PRO A 93 0.63 -17.46 -16.23
CA PRO A 93 1.95 -18.03 -15.98
C PRO A 93 3.11 -17.08 -16.27
N GLY A 94 2.95 -16.14 -17.22
CA GLY A 94 3.96 -15.14 -17.57
C GLY A 94 4.21 -14.09 -16.49
N ASP A 95 3.34 -13.94 -15.49
CA ASP A 95 3.53 -12.98 -14.38
C ASP A 95 4.52 -13.49 -13.32
N PHE A 96 4.93 -14.75 -13.40
CA PHE A 96 5.85 -15.41 -12.46
C PHE A 96 7.15 -15.88 -13.10
N ALA A 97 7.32 -15.63 -14.41
CA ALA A 97 8.47 -16.05 -15.18
C ALA A 97 9.66 -15.10 -15.02
#